data_AF-A0A8T5NHP5-F1
#
_entry.id   AF-A0A8T5NHP5-F1
#
_cell.length_a   1.000
_cell.length_b   1.000
_cell.length_c   1.000
_cell.angle_alpha   90.00
_cell.angle_beta   90.00
_cell.angle_gamma   90.00
#
_symmetry.space_group_name_H-M   'P 1'
#
loop_
_entity.id
_entity.type
_entity.pdbx_description
1 polymer ?
#
loop_
_entity_poly.entity_id
_entity_poly.type
_entity_poly.pdbx_seq_one_letter_code
_entity_poly.pdbx_strand_id
1 'polypeptide(L)' 'MTGLDSAMDLAEGAKKVKKPEVADAERERQKDFYAKLRARTAEQPTGAQYK' A
#
# COMPACT_ATOMS: atom_id res chain seq x y z
N MET A 1 -5.00 -13.17 -33.13
CA MET A 1 -5.44 -12.46 -31.92
C MET A 1 -5.20 -13.38 -30.72
N THR A 2 -3.95 -13.51 -30.29
CA THR A 2 -3.51 -14.48 -29.24
C THR A 2 -2.51 -13.85 -28.25
N GLY A 3 -2.10 -12.60 -28.48
CA GLY A 3 -1.14 -11.90 -27.63
C GLY A 3 -1.77 -11.14 -26.46
N LEU A 4 -3.03 -10.71 -26.59
CA LEU A 4 -3.73 -9.97 -25.52
C LEU A 4 -4.13 -10.88 -24.35
N ASP A 5 -4.64 -12.08 -24.65
CA ASP A 5 -5.04 -13.05 -23.62
C ASP A 5 -3.81 -13.55 -22.84
N SER A 6 -2.70 -13.81 -23.55
CA SER A 6 -1.40 -14.14 -22.95
C SER A 6 -0.86 -13.03 -22.04
N ALA A 7 -0.98 -11.76 -22.45
CA ALA A 7 -0.54 -10.63 -21.64
C ALA A 7 -1.39 -10.45 -20.38
N MET A 8 -2.70 -10.72 -20.47
CA MET A 8 -3.63 -10.69 -19.32
C MET A 8 -3.29 -11.78 -18.30
N ASP A 9 -3.07 -13.01 -18.74
CA ASP A 9 -2.72 -14.14 -17.86
C ASP A 9 -1.38 -13.90 -17.14
N LEU A 10 -0.39 -13.36 -17.86
CA LEU A 10 0.90 -12.99 -17.27
C LEU A 10 0.76 -11.85 -16.24
N ALA A 11 -0.09 -10.86 -16.51
CA ALA A 11 -0.36 -9.78 -15.57
C ALA A 11 -1.07 -10.28 -14.31
N GLU A 12 -1.97 -11.26 -14.42
CA GLU A 12 -2.61 -11.90 -13.27
C GLU A 12 -1.64 -12.78 -12.47
N GLY A 13 -0.74 -13.50 -13.14
CA GLY A 13 0.34 -14.25 -12.51
C GLY A 13 1.30 -13.35 -11.73
N ALA A 14 1.64 -12.17 -12.29
CA ALA A 14 2.55 -11.21 -11.67
C ALA A 14 1.97 -10.57 -10.38
N LYS A 15 0.64 -10.53 -10.22
CA LYS A 15 0.00 -10.09 -8.96
C LYS A 15 0.22 -11.08 -7.81
N LYS A 16 0.58 -12.33 -8.11
CA LYS A 16 0.88 -13.38 -7.12
C LYS A 16 2.31 -13.25 -6.61
N VAL A 17 2.67 -12.07 -6.09
CA VAL A 17 3.92 -11.89 -5.37
C VAL A 17 3.80 -12.65 -4.05
N LYS A 18 4.76 -13.55 -3.75
CA LYS A 18 4.84 -14.21 -2.45
C LYS A 18 4.94 -13.12 -1.38
N LYS A 19 3.85 -12.92 -0.64
CA LYS A 19 3.87 -12.04 0.53
C LYS A 19 4.80 -12.69 1.56
N PRO A 20 5.76 -11.96 2.12
CA PRO A 20 6.57 -12.50 3.19
C PRO A 20 5.66 -12.92 4.35
N GLU A 21 5.94 -14.06 4.96
CA GLU A 21 5.27 -14.45 6.21
C GLU A 21 5.66 -13.43 7.29
N VAL A 22 4.76 -12.49 7.56
CA VAL A 22 4.91 -11.55 8.67
C VAL A 22 4.44 -12.26 9.92
N ALA A 23 5.33 -12.45 10.89
CA ALA A 23 5.01 -12.96 12.22
C ALA A 23 3.92 -12.10 12.86
N ASP A 24 2.99 -12.70 13.62
CA ASP A 24 1.82 -12.00 14.13
C ASP A 24 2.18 -10.78 15.00
N ALA A 25 3.29 -10.86 15.75
CA ALA A 25 3.83 -9.76 16.54
C ALA A 25 4.22 -8.53 15.70
N GLU A 26 4.72 -8.74 14.48
CA GLU A 26 5.11 -7.66 13.57
C GLU A 26 3.89 -7.05 12.86
N ARG A 27 2.84 -7.83 12.60
CA ARG A 27 1.56 -7.29 12.09
C ARG A 27 0.92 -6.33 13.08
N GLU A 28 0.92 -6.68 14.38
CA GLU A 28 0.38 -5.79 15.42
C GLU A 28 1.19 -4.49 15.53
N ARG A 29 2.53 -4.57 15.47
CA ARG A 29 3.40 -3.37 15.43
C ARG A 29 3.10 -2.48 14.24
N GLN A 30 2.88 -3.07 13.07
CA GLN A 30 2.52 -2.31 11.86
C GLN A 30 1.16 -1.64 12.02
N LYS A 31 0.15 -2.34 12.54
CA LYS A 31 -1.18 -1.76 12.81
C LYS A 31 -1.09 -0.57 13.77
N ASP A 32 -0.37 -0.72 14.87
CA ASP A 32 -0.18 0.35 15.86
C ASP A 32 0.57 1.55 15.29
N PHE A 33 1.60 1.30 14.47
CA PHE A 33 2.34 2.34 13.78
C PHE A 33 1.44 3.11 12.81
N TYR A 34 0.67 2.42 11.97
CA TYR A 34 -0.25 3.06 11.03
C TYR A 34 -1.41 3.78 11.73
N ALA A 35 -1.90 3.27 12.86
CA ALA A 35 -2.90 3.95 13.68
C ALA A 35 -2.35 5.28 14.22
N LYS A 36 -1.12 5.28 14.76
CA LYS A 36 -0.42 6.50 15.20
C LYS A 36 -0.15 7.46 14.05
N LEU A 37 0.22 6.94 12.87
CA LEU A 37 0.47 7.77 11.69
C LEU A 37 -0.82 8.45 11.18
N ARG A 38 -1.95 7.75 11.18
CA ARG A 38 -3.25 8.33 10.80
C ARG A 38 -3.78 9.30 11.84
N ALA A 39 -3.56 9.01 13.13
CA ALA A 39 -3.94 9.89 14.23
C ALA A 39 -3.06 11.13 14.32
N ARG A 40 -1.87 11.13 13.69
CA ARG A 40 -1.14 12.37 13.42
C ARG A 40 -1.93 13.18 12.39
N THR A 41 -2.81 14.03 12.91
CA THR A 41 -3.20 15.25 12.22
C THR A 41 -1.93 16.09 12.05
N ALA A 42 -1.32 16.03 10.87
CA ALA A 42 -0.39 17.09 10.50
C ALA A 42 -1.17 18.40 10.64
N GLU A 43 -0.64 19.37 11.40
CA GLU A 43 -1.10 20.75 11.26
C GLU A 43 -0.96 21.07 9.77
N GLN A 44 -2.10 21.18 9.08
CA GLN A 44 -2.14 21.67 7.71
C GLN A 44 -1.51 23.06 7.77
N PRO A 45 -0.39 23.33 7.08
CA PRO A 45 0.18 24.66 7.09
C PRO A 45 -0.87 25.63 6.54
N THR A 46 -1.40 26.50 7.39
CA THR A 46 -2.27 27.62 6.99
C THR A 46 -1.39 28.66 6.31
N GLY A 47 -0.88 28.37 5.11
CA GLY A 47 0.22 29.18 4.59
C GLY A 47 0.60 29.02 3.12
N ALA A 48 -0.26 28.44 2.28
CA ALA A 48 -0.06 28.50 0.83
C ALA A 48 -1.37 28.80 0.10
N GLN A 49 -1.99 29.93 0.44
CA GLN A 49 -2.93 30.58 -0.47
C GLN A 49 -2.10 31.27 -1.57
N TYR A 50 -1.77 30.53 -2.63
CA TYR A 50 -1.44 31.16 -3.90
C TYR A 50 -2.75 31.55 -4.58
N LYS A 51 -3.20 32.79 -4.36
CA LYS A 51 -4.01 33.59 -5.29
C LYS A 51 -4.04 35.04 -4.85
#